data_AF-A0A7C0WAF0-F1
#
_entry.id   AF-A0A7C0WAF0-F1
#
_cell.length_a   1.000
_cell.length_b   1.000
_cell.length_c   1.000
_cell.angle_alpha   90.00
_cell.angle_beta   90.00
_cell.angle_gamma   90.00
#
_symmetry.space_group_name_H-M   'P 1'
#
loop_
_entity.id
_entity.type
_entity.pdbx_description
1 polymer ?
#
loop_
_entity_poly.entity_id
_entity_poly.type
_entity_poly.pdbx_seq_one_letter_code
_entity_poly.pdbx_strand_id
1 'polypeptide(L)'
;MIGQHADGSHAKGRIMKRPLKYQSIAFLFLLIMLPWRLADAQIFSKTDIFIGGDCANIVADLNNDGLNDIISDSLYINDGAGGFIAEDTFHLMDGSNDVGDLDNDGDLDFVNCRGDFVNIYLNDGTGIFTSGATYDVSPGEVYGGRIADLDNDGFVDIVVNGHGYNYPPDILWNLGDGTFEIQNIAPAGITKDVDVGDFDNDGDFDLLWSCNASASAVYRNNARRVFNYSIWFIDTYSFGYPWSTFTDLNSDGYLDALILEYLQFKAYRYINNTVDDFDVFGDPINQSGEYMIYKSGDVDNDGDFDVAPHYLNDGAGNLTKTDDNWPLWRGLGHLNDDGYLDAANCDGYIYYNTGGEEVNNPPAVPGGLTATVTESTITFGWAATLDDVTPQSLLKYNLRVGLTPGGNEIMSGATPAWAPNVEHNESWTLYLDMRKICNLYWSVQAQDGSYLRSDWAADRVVNYDPDDDGVGYGCDNCPLTFNPTQPNSDTDSLGDACDNCPEVFNPDQADRDDDNIGDACDYLCGDANSDEKLNILDVVFILNYLYREGPDSDPHDAMNVDNNEFINLFDITVYVNYLYRGGPDLQCP
;
A
#
# COMPACT_ATOMS: atom_id res chain seq x y z
N MET A 1 -54.43 29.76 40.91
CA MET A 1 -55.84 29.37 41.03
C MET A 1 -56.49 29.53 39.66
N ILE A 2 -57.08 28.45 39.14
CA ILE A 2 -58.32 28.37 38.34
C ILE A 2 -58.43 29.34 37.15
N GLY A 3 -58.60 28.95 35.89
CA GLY A 3 -59.20 27.77 35.31
C GLY A 3 -59.68 28.16 33.90
N GLN A 4 -59.84 27.15 33.05
CA GLN A 4 -60.08 27.18 31.61
C GLN A 4 -61.26 28.05 31.12
N HIS A 5 -61.16 28.54 29.89
CA HIS A 5 -62.30 28.62 28.97
C HIS A 5 -61.84 28.37 27.53
N ALA A 6 -62.47 27.37 26.91
CA ALA A 6 -62.40 27.06 25.49
C ALA A 6 -63.48 27.84 24.72
N ASP A 7 -63.20 28.14 23.46
CA ASP A 7 -63.98 27.73 22.26
C ASP A 7 -63.92 28.78 21.13
N GLY A 8 -63.93 28.32 19.88
CA GLY A 8 -64.56 29.09 18.80
C GLY A 8 -63.72 29.54 17.60
N SER A 9 -63.64 28.66 16.59
CA SER A 9 -63.84 28.96 15.15
C SER A 9 -62.82 29.81 14.36
N HIS A 10 -62.19 29.22 13.33
CA HIS A 10 -62.65 29.35 11.95
C HIS A 10 -61.86 28.47 10.97
N ALA A 11 -62.59 27.64 10.24
CA ALA A 11 -62.12 26.83 9.12
C ALA A 11 -62.25 27.57 7.78
N LYS A 12 -61.23 27.46 6.91
CA LYS A 12 -61.29 27.49 5.42
C LYS A 12 -59.99 26.83 4.92
N GLY A 13 -59.93 25.83 4.04
CA GLY A 13 -60.92 25.04 3.32
C GLY A 13 -60.24 23.90 2.54
N ARG A 14 -61.01 22.81 2.30
CA ARG A 14 -60.95 21.74 1.25
C ARG A 14 -59.61 21.53 0.50
N ILE A 15 -58.91 20.40 0.57
CA ILE A 15 -59.22 18.95 0.37
C ILE A 15 -59.67 18.55 -1.07
N MET A 16 -58.88 17.59 -1.60
CA MET A 16 -59.06 16.61 -2.70
C MET A 16 -58.26 16.94 -3.98
N LYS A 17 -57.40 16.08 -4.55
CA LYS A 17 -57.17 14.61 -4.54
C LYS A 17 -55.84 14.39 -5.30
N ARG A 18 -54.88 13.52 -4.93
CA ARG A 18 -54.83 12.05 -5.16
C ARG A 18 -53.54 11.44 -4.55
N PRO A 19 -53.48 10.11 -4.34
CA PRO A 19 -52.55 9.45 -3.42
C PRO A 19 -51.37 8.78 -4.13
N LEU A 20 -50.28 8.58 -3.39
CA LEU A 20 -49.32 7.50 -3.64
C LEU A 20 -49.08 6.77 -2.32
N LYS A 21 -49.43 5.48 -2.31
CA LYS A 21 -49.16 4.55 -1.23
C LYS A 21 -47.67 4.17 -1.27
N TYR A 22 -46.96 4.32 -0.17
CA TYR A 22 -45.86 3.43 0.19
C TYR A 22 -46.14 2.91 1.60
N GLN A 23 -46.24 1.59 1.71
CA GLN A 23 -46.41 0.90 2.98
C GLN A 23 -45.09 0.93 3.75
N SER A 24 -45.19 1.26 5.03
CA SER A 24 -44.12 1.20 6.02
C SER A 24 -43.67 -0.23 6.24
N ILE A 25 -42.37 -0.50 6.08
CA ILE A 25 -41.69 -1.66 6.68
C ILE A 25 -40.91 -1.12 7.87
N ALA A 26 -41.28 -1.58 9.07
CA ALA A 26 -40.59 -1.27 10.31
C ALA A 26 -39.25 -2.01 10.33
N PHE A 27 -38.14 -1.27 10.39
CA PHE A 27 -36.83 -1.83 10.73
C PHE A 27 -36.71 -1.94 12.24
N LEU A 28 -36.61 -3.17 12.73
CA LEU A 28 -36.25 -3.51 14.09
C LEU A 28 -34.71 -3.40 14.18
N PHE A 29 -34.20 -2.35 14.81
CA PHE A 29 -32.78 -2.25 15.17
C PHE A 29 -32.50 -3.25 16.29
N LEU A 30 -31.83 -4.36 15.97
CA LEU A 30 -31.21 -5.23 16.95
C LEU A 30 -29.82 -4.66 17.26
N LEU A 31 -29.72 -3.94 18.37
CA LEU A 31 -28.46 -3.48 18.94
C LEU A 31 -27.69 -4.72 19.43
N ILE A 32 -26.79 -5.26 18.62
CA ILE A 32 -25.82 -6.25 19.09
C ILE A 32 -24.72 -5.45 19.78
N MET A 33 -24.71 -5.49 21.11
CA MET A 33 -23.55 -5.08 21.90
C MET A 33 -22.40 -6.03 21.54
N LEU A 34 -21.48 -5.56 20.70
CA LEU A 34 -20.14 -6.15 20.63
C LEU A 34 -19.50 -5.97 22.01
N PRO A 35 -18.86 -7.00 22.58
CA PRO A 35 -18.06 -6.80 23.77
C PRO A 35 -16.88 -5.92 23.36
N TRP A 36 -16.91 -4.66 23.79
CA TRP A 36 -15.71 -3.82 23.85
C TRP A 36 -14.69 -4.55 24.70
N ARG A 37 -13.73 -5.21 24.05
CA ARG A 37 -12.40 -5.40 24.61
C ARG A 37 -11.57 -4.24 24.08
N LEU A 38 -11.58 -3.13 24.82
CA LEU A 38 -10.38 -2.30 24.89
C LEU A 38 -9.35 -3.17 25.61
N ALA A 39 -8.55 -3.89 24.84
CA ALA A 39 -7.20 -4.14 25.29
C ALA A 39 -6.47 -2.84 24.91
N ASP A 40 -5.99 -2.10 25.90
CA ASP A 40 -5.16 -0.93 25.65
C ASP A 40 -3.96 -1.40 24.84
N ALA A 41 -3.90 -1.02 23.57
CA ALA A 41 -2.80 -1.40 22.69
C ALA A 41 -1.57 -0.65 23.16
N GLN A 42 -0.58 -1.38 23.66
CA GLN A 42 0.69 -0.76 24.04
C GLN A 42 1.46 -0.44 22.77
N ILE A 43 1.53 0.86 22.45
CA ILE A 43 2.27 1.40 21.30
C ILE A 43 3.77 1.22 21.50
N PHE A 44 4.23 1.36 22.74
CA PHE A 44 5.63 1.20 23.08
C PHE A 44 5.86 -0.08 23.87
N SER A 45 7.04 -0.66 23.69
CA SER A 45 7.58 -1.71 24.53
C SER A 45 8.86 -1.22 25.20
N LYS A 46 8.90 -1.28 26.54
CA LYS A 46 10.11 -0.95 27.30
C LYS A 46 11.18 -2.02 27.03
N THR A 47 12.38 -1.62 26.63
CA THR A 47 13.53 -2.54 26.59
C THR A 47 14.33 -2.52 27.90
N ASP A 48 15.05 -3.61 28.18
CA ASP A 48 16.00 -3.71 29.31
C ASP A 48 17.32 -2.98 29.03
N ILE A 49 17.45 -2.32 27.87
CA ILE A 49 18.62 -1.49 27.54
C ILE A 49 18.57 -0.22 28.40
N PHE A 50 19.60 -0.10 29.24
CA PHE A 50 19.82 1.03 30.13
C PHE A 50 21.06 1.80 29.66
N ILE A 51 20.85 3.03 29.20
CA ILE A 51 21.86 3.94 28.63
C ILE A 51 22.27 5.05 29.62
N GLY A 52 22.31 4.76 30.92
CA GLY A 52 22.62 5.79 31.92
C GLY A 52 21.50 6.83 32.05
N GLY A 53 21.27 7.34 33.26
CA GLY A 53 20.10 8.18 33.53
C GLY A 53 20.46 9.66 33.59
N ASP A 54 20.12 10.42 32.55
CA ASP A 54 19.96 11.88 32.62
C ASP A 54 18.81 12.35 31.71
N CYS A 55 18.23 13.51 32.02
CA CYS A 55 17.10 14.09 31.30
C CYS A 55 17.50 14.82 30.00
N ALA A 56 18.69 14.57 29.46
CA ALA A 56 19.23 15.28 28.30
C ALA A 56 18.94 14.64 26.93
N ASN A 57 18.36 13.43 26.90
CA ASN A 57 18.20 12.56 25.72
C ASN A 57 18.00 13.29 24.37
N ILE A 58 19.10 13.49 23.66
CA ILE A 58 19.13 13.92 22.26
C ILE A 58 19.31 12.69 21.40
N VAL A 59 18.56 12.64 20.31
CA VAL A 59 18.57 11.54 19.33
C VAL A 59 18.94 12.15 17.98
N ALA A 60 20.08 11.77 17.42
CA ALA A 60 20.61 12.27 16.15
C ALA A 60 21.75 11.36 15.65
N ASP A 61 22.07 11.40 14.36
CA ASP A 61 23.28 10.76 13.81
C ASP A 61 24.52 11.59 14.17
N LEU A 62 25.34 11.14 15.11
CA LEU A 62 26.45 11.92 15.68
C LEU A 62 27.82 11.44 15.18
N ASN A 63 27.87 10.33 14.46
CA ASN A 63 29.09 9.76 13.90
C ASN A 63 29.03 9.59 12.36
N ASN A 64 27.98 10.12 11.73
CA ASN A 64 27.69 10.09 10.31
C ASN A 64 27.62 8.66 9.72
N ASP A 65 27.17 7.68 10.49
CA ASP A 65 26.97 6.32 10.00
C ASP A 65 25.56 6.06 9.44
N GLY A 66 24.68 7.06 9.54
CA GLY A 66 23.30 7.02 9.07
C GLY A 66 22.29 6.47 10.08
N LEU A 67 22.72 6.11 11.29
CA LEU A 67 21.87 5.64 12.38
C LEU A 67 21.76 6.73 13.45
N ASN A 68 20.59 6.84 14.07
CA ASN A 68 20.44 7.79 15.18
C ASN A 68 21.11 7.24 16.45
N ASP A 69 22.08 7.99 16.96
CA ASP A 69 22.73 7.81 18.26
C ASP A 69 21.95 8.51 19.37
N ILE A 70 22.37 8.29 20.63
CA ILE A 70 21.76 8.95 21.79
C ILE A 70 22.83 9.63 22.65
N ILE A 71 22.59 10.90 22.99
CA ILE A 71 23.29 11.60 24.07
C ILE A 71 22.36 11.65 25.29
N SER A 72 22.74 10.98 26.39
CA SER A 72 22.00 11.01 27.67
C SER A 72 22.87 11.53 28.82
N ASP A 73 23.58 10.67 29.56
CA ASP A 73 24.67 11.08 30.47
C ASP A 73 26.04 11.04 29.78
N SER A 74 26.14 10.20 28.75
CA SER A 74 27.27 9.97 27.86
C SER A 74 26.77 9.83 26.41
N LEU A 75 27.68 9.65 25.46
CA LEU A 75 27.35 9.30 24.09
C LEU A 75 27.13 7.78 23.97
N TYR A 76 26.06 7.39 23.31
CA TYR A 76 25.69 6.01 23.02
C TYR A 76 25.52 5.83 21.52
N ILE A 77 26.48 5.13 20.91
CA ILE A 77 26.48 4.86 19.48
C ILE A 77 25.56 3.69 19.16
N ASN A 78 24.67 3.88 18.19
CA ASN A 78 23.72 2.87 17.75
C ASN A 78 24.40 1.80 16.87
N ASP A 79 24.02 0.54 17.04
CA ASP A 79 24.50 -0.56 16.20
C ASP A 79 23.54 -0.95 15.06
N GLY A 80 22.38 -0.28 14.96
CA GLY A 80 21.36 -0.48 13.93
C GLY A 80 20.53 -1.76 14.14
N ALA A 81 20.78 -2.51 15.21
CA ALA A 81 20.01 -3.69 15.61
C ALA A 81 19.23 -3.44 16.92
N GLY A 82 19.08 -2.18 17.30
CA GLY A 82 18.49 -1.76 18.57
C GLY A 82 19.42 -1.96 19.77
N GLY A 83 20.74 -2.01 19.56
CA GLY A 83 21.76 -2.01 20.60
C GLY A 83 22.54 -0.70 20.62
N PHE A 84 23.12 -0.38 21.78
CA PHE A 84 23.90 0.84 21.99
C PHE A 84 25.23 0.54 22.67
N ILE A 85 26.29 1.19 22.20
CA ILE A 85 27.64 1.13 22.78
C ILE A 85 27.96 2.48 23.41
N ALA A 86 28.20 2.48 24.72
CA ALA A 86 28.60 3.68 25.43
C ALA A 86 30.04 4.07 25.06
N GLU A 87 30.21 5.30 24.58
CA GLU A 87 31.52 5.94 24.38
C GLU A 87 31.81 6.86 25.58
N ASP A 88 32.88 6.56 26.31
CA ASP A 88 33.28 7.23 27.57
C ASP A 88 34.11 8.51 27.30
N THR A 89 33.88 9.16 26.16
CA THR A 89 34.65 10.33 25.70
C THR A 89 34.02 11.65 26.10
N PHE A 90 32.72 11.64 26.41
CA PHE A 90 31.92 12.82 26.66
C PHE A 90 30.94 12.55 27.81
N HIS A 91 30.97 13.40 28.83
CA HIS A 91 30.04 13.34 29.96
C HIS A 91 29.29 14.65 30.08
N LEU A 92 27.97 14.55 30.14
CA LEU A 92 27.12 15.71 30.22
C LEU A 92 27.10 16.38 31.59
N MET A 93 26.84 17.68 31.54
CA MET A 93 26.46 18.48 32.68
C MET A 93 24.99 18.83 32.56
N ASP A 94 24.22 18.59 33.64
CA ASP A 94 22.82 18.98 33.81
C ASP A 94 22.51 20.38 33.21
N GLY A 95 21.58 20.48 32.26
CA GLY A 95 21.27 21.71 31.53
C GLY A 95 20.33 21.47 30.34
N SER A 96 19.97 22.52 29.60
CA SER A 96 19.29 22.38 28.31
C SER A 96 20.31 22.11 27.22
N ASN A 97 20.01 21.16 26.35
CA ASN A 97 20.94 20.69 25.34
C ASN A 97 20.26 20.67 23.98
N ASP A 98 21.05 20.89 22.94
CA ASP A 98 20.63 20.75 21.55
C ASP A 98 21.83 20.37 20.67
N VAL A 99 21.59 19.96 19.43
CA VAL A 99 22.64 19.64 18.45
C VAL A 99 22.42 20.35 17.13
N GLY A 100 23.50 20.72 16.46
CA GLY A 100 23.49 21.40 15.17
C GLY A 100 24.90 21.64 14.65
N ASP A 101 25.07 21.88 13.36
CA ASP A 101 26.38 22.20 12.75
C ASP A 101 26.78 23.65 13.09
N LEU A 102 27.52 23.84 14.21
CA LEU A 102 27.80 25.16 14.78
C LEU A 102 29.04 25.81 14.17
N ASP A 103 29.97 25.04 13.59
CA ASP A 103 31.15 25.58 12.91
C ASP A 103 31.18 25.38 11.38
N ASN A 104 30.09 24.85 10.82
CA ASN A 104 29.85 24.67 9.39
C ASN A 104 30.89 23.73 8.74
N ASP A 105 31.27 22.67 9.44
CA ASP A 105 32.10 21.58 8.92
C ASP A 105 31.28 20.39 8.42
N GLY A 106 29.97 20.39 8.68
CA GLY A 106 29.00 19.39 8.24
C GLY A 106 28.71 18.31 9.28
N ASP A 107 29.34 18.36 10.44
CA ASP A 107 29.13 17.44 11.55
C ASP A 107 28.22 18.07 12.62
N LEU A 108 27.36 17.27 13.26
CA LEU A 108 26.50 17.80 14.32
C LEU A 108 27.33 18.07 15.59
N ASP A 109 27.41 19.34 15.98
CA ASP A 109 27.99 19.81 17.23
C ASP A 109 26.96 19.85 18.34
N PHE A 110 27.45 20.05 19.57
CA PHE A 110 26.63 20.00 20.78
C PHE A 110 26.67 21.32 21.54
N VAL A 111 25.49 21.83 21.91
CA VAL A 111 25.34 23.00 22.79
C VAL A 111 24.78 22.59 24.15
N ASN A 112 25.37 23.10 25.23
CA ASN A 112 24.88 22.96 26.60
C ASN A 112 24.66 24.33 27.23
N CYS A 113 23.40 24.62 27.53
CA CYS A 113 22.96 25.82 28.22
C CYS A 113 22.73 25.49 29.70
N ARG A 114 23.62 25.98 30.57
CA ARG A 114 23.61 25.68 32.00
C ARG A 114 24.10 26.85 32.83
N GLY A 115 23.34 27.20 33.87
CA GLY A 115 23.72 28.29 34.75
C GLY A 115 23.83 29.58 33.92
N ASP A 116 24.91 30.34 34.11
CA ASP A 116 25.16 31.59 33.38
C ASP A 116 25.84 31.39 32.01
N PHE A 117 25.97 30.14 31.53
CA PHE A 117 26.85 29.82 30.41
C PHE A 117 26.16 29.01 29.30
N VAL A 118 26.52 29.35 28.07
CA VAL A 118 26.32 28.51 26.89
C VAL A 118 27.67 27.90 26.52
N ASN A 119 27.78 26.58 26.55
CA ASN A 119 28.99 25.82 26.28
C ASN A 119 28.85 25.09 24.95
N ILE A 120 29.84 25.22 24.09
CA ILE A 120 29.89 24.57 22.78
C ILE A 120 30.90 23.44 22.81
N TYR A 121 30.54 22.32 22.20
CA TYR A 121 31.41 21.17 22.00
C TYR A 121 31.39 20.78 20.54
N LEU A 122 32.56 20.79 19.91
CA LEU A 122 32.72 20.52 18.49
C LEU A 122 32.95 19.05 18.25
N ASN A 123 32.19 18.47 17.33
CA ASN A 123 32.32 17.09 16.88
C ASN A 123 33.35 16.99 15.74
N ASP A 124 33.96 15.83 15.55
CA ASP A 124 34.86 15.58 14.41
C ASP A 124 34.24 14.64 13.36
N GLY A 125 32.92 14.47 13.44
CA GLY A 125 32.14 13.57 12.59
C GLY A 125 32.27 12.10 12.94
N THR A 126 33.01 11.74 14.01
CA THR A 126 33.16 10.35 14.46
C THR A 126 32.56 10.10 15.84
N GLY A 127 31.81 11.06 16.37
CA GLY A 127 31.26 11.04 17.73
C GLY A 127 32.28 11.45 18.80
N ILE A 128 33.40 12.09 18.41
CA ILE A 128 34.40 12.59 19.37
C ILE A 128 34.21 14.10 19.54
N PHE A 129 33.68 14.48 20.71
CA PHE A 129 33.47 15.87 21.07
C PHE A 129 34.70 16.50 21.74
N THR A 130 35.07 17.69 21.31
CA THR A 130 36.10 18.52 21.95
C THR A 130 35.50 19.82 22.49
N SER A 131 36.03 20.35 23.60
CA SER A 131 35.51 21.60 24.16
C SER A 131 35.78 22.78 23.23
N GLY A 132 34.71 23.43 22.78
CA GLY A 132 34.72 24.66 22.01
C GLY A 132 34.67 25.91 22.89
N ALA A 133 34.01 26.96 22.40
CA ALA A 133 33.85 28.22 23.10
C ALA A 133 32.80 28.15 24.22
N THR A 134 32.98 29.00 25.24
CA THR A 134 31.97 29.23 26.30
C THR A 134 31.58 30.70 26.28
N TYR A 135 30.26 30.96 26.27
CA TYR A 135 29.67 32.28 26.27
C TYR A 135 28.98 32.56 27.59
N ASP A 136 29.29 33.72 28.17
CA ASP A 136 28.70 34.20 29.42
C ASP A 136 27.46 35.04 29.08
N VAL A 137 26.29 34.54 29.48
CA VAL A 137 24.99 35.19 29.32
C VAL A 137 24.45 35.71 30.68
N SER A 138 25.37 35.98 31.62
CA SER A 138 25.02 36.51 32.94
C SER A 138 24.42 37.93 32.87
N PRO A 139 23.60 38.31 33.86
CA PRO A 139 23.20 37.53 35.03
C PRO A 139 22.02 36.57 34.74
N GLY A 140 22.26 35.26 34.82
CA GLY A 140 21.16 34.33 34.93
C GLY A 140 21.35 32.86 34.56
N GLU A 141 20.73 32.00 35.37
CA GLU A 141 20.46 30.59 35.08
C GLU A 141 19.56 30.41 33.85
N VAL A 142 20.18 30.04 32.73
CA VAL A 142 19.54 29.57 31.50
C VAL A 142 18.97 28.17 31.72
N TYR A 143 17.73 27.94 31.30
CA TYR A 143 17.02 26.66 31.45
C TYR A 143 16.62 26.01 30.13
N GLY A 144 16.69 26.75 29.03
CA GLY A 144 16.24 26.35 27.70
C GLY A 144 17.10 27.03 26.63
N GLY A 145 17.55 26.23 25.68
CA GLY A 145 18.25 26.67 24.47
C GLY A 145 17.78 25.88 23.26
N ARG A 146 17.73 26.52 22.09
CA ARG A 146 17.42 25.91 20.80
C ARG A 146 18.34 26.44 19.71
N ILE A 147 18.57 25.63 18.70
CA ILE A 147 19.37 25.96 17.52
C ILE A 147 18.46 26.17 16.30
N ALA A 148 18.65 27.26 15.56
CA ALA A 148 18.02 27.51 14.25
C ALA A 148 18.75 28.65 13.51
N ASP A 149 18.70 28.67 12.18
CA ASP A 149 19.18 29.82 11.38
C ASP A 149 18.17 30.97 11.47
N LEU A 150 18.37 31.91 12.41
CA LEU A 150 17.40 32.95 12.76
C LEU A 150 17.60 34.23 11.93
N ASP A 151 18.68 34.38 11.16
CA ASP A 151 18.82 35.50 10.24
C ASP A 151 18.97 35.10 8.76
N ASN A 152 18.76 33.81 8.47
CA ASN A 152 18.77 33.22 7.13
C ASN A 152 20.11 33.46 6.41
N ASP A 153 21.22 33.43 7.16
CA ASP A 153 22.57 33.59 6.61
C ASP A 153 23.27 32.27 6.27
N GLY A 154 22.62 31.14 6.61
CA GLY A 154 23.08 29.79 6.36
C GLY A 154 23.85 29.17 7.53
N PHE A 155 24.02 29.88 8.64
CA PHE A 155 24.63 29.37 9.86
C PHE A 155 23.59 29.29 10.97
N VAL A 156 23.57 28.18 11.70
CA VAL A 156 22.58 28.02 12.77
C VAL A 156 22.98 28.85 13.99
N ASP A 157 22.03 29.63 14.51
CA ASP A 157 22.14 30.47 15.71
C ASP A 157 21.65 29.73 16.95
N ILE A 158 21.96 30.27 18.13
CA ILE A 158 21.47 29.75 19.40
C ILE A 158 20.57 30.78 20.07
N VAL A 159 19.31 30.43 20.31
CA VAL A 159 18.41 31.22 21.17
C VAL A 159 18.36 30.62 22.57
N VAL A 160 18.48 31.46 23.59
CA VAL A 160 18.35 31.05 24.99
C VAL A 160 17.25 31.83 25.69
N ASN A 161 16.55 31.17 26.62
CA ASN A 161 15.52 31.85 27.39
C ASN A 161 16.13 32.79 28.45
N GLY A 162 15.42 33.88 28.74
CA GLY A 162 15.75 34.84 29.80
C GLY A 162 15.47 34.32 31.20
N HIS A 163 16.23 34.84 32.17
CA HIS A 163 16.40 34.32 33.53
C HIS A 163 15.35 34.79 34.57
N GLY A 164 15.32 34.08 35.71
CA GLY A 164 14.56 34.42 36.91
C GLY A 164 14.61 35.90 37.34
N TYR A 165 13.43 36.43 37.70
CA TYR A 165 13.15 37.78 38.21
C TYR A 165 13.47 38.97 37.27
N ASN A 166 13.31 38.82 35.94
CA ASN A 166 13.17 39.89 34.91
C ASN A 166 14.38 40.13 33.98
N TYR A 167 15.11 39.10 33.56
CA TYR A 167 16.19 39.29 32.58
C TYR A 167 15.72 38.93 31.16
N PRO A 168 16.14 39.71 30.14
CA PRO A 168 15.85 39.38 28.75
C PRO A 168 16.55 38.06 28.33
N PRO A 169 15.96 37.28 27.40
CA PRO A 169 16.63 36.25 26.63
C PRO A 169 17.71 36.86 25.74
N ASP A 170 18.63 36.00 25.36
CA ASP A 170 19.72 36.30 24.45
C ASP A 170 19.60 35.44 23.19
N ILE A 171 20.05 36.00 22.07
CA ILE A 171 20.40 35.23 20.89
C ILE A 171 21.92 35.34 20.69
N LEU A 172 22.55 34.21 20.46
CA LEU A 172 23.92 34.09 20.04
C LEU A 172 23.88 33.89 18.53
N TRP A 173 24.26 34.92 17.78
CA TRP A 173 24.33 34.89 16.32
C TRP A 173 25.62 34.23 15.87
N ASN A 174 25.51 33.16 15.09
CA ASN A 174 26.67 32.46 14.57
C ASN A 174 27.36 33.30 13.49
N LEU A 175 28.69 33.28 13.49
CA LEU A 175 29.52 33.97 12.50
C LEU A 175 30.08 33.02 11.43
N GLY A 176 29.71 31.74 11.49
CA GLY A 176 30.05 30.70 10.53
C GLY A 176 31.42 30.04 10.72
N ASP A 177 32.06 30.26 11.87
CA ASP A 177 33.34 29.67 12.25
C ASP A 177 33.34 29.09 13.67
N GLY A 178 32.16 28.79 14.21
CA GLY A 178 31.97 28.34 15.59
C GLY A 178 32.04 29.48 16.62
N THR A 179 32.08 30.75 16.18
CA THR A 179 32.04 31.91 17.07
C THR A 179 30.71 32.67 16.99
N PHE A 180 30.30 33.26 18.12
CA PHE A 180 28.99 33.88 18.29
C PHE A 180 29.02 35.32 18.77
N GLU A 181 28.11 36.15 18.27
CA GLU A 181 27.79 37.50 18.76
C GLU A 181 26.51 37.48 19.60
N ILE A 182 26.57 37.97 20.85
CA ILE A 182 25.40 37.99 21.75
C ILE A 182 24.55 39.25 21.50
N GLN A 183 23.25 39.07 21.28
CA GLN A 183 22.23 40.10 21.27
C GLN A 183 21.16 39.83 22.33
N ASN A 184 21.02 40.76 23.28
CA ASN A 184 19.88 40.77 24.20
C ASN A 184 18.61 41.20 23.45
N ILE A 185 17.55 40.40 23.59
CA ILE A 185 16.22 40.75 23.07
C ILE A 185 15.34 41.10 24.26
N ALA A 186 14.83 42.32 24.35
CA ALA A 186 13.97 42.72 25.46
C ALA A 186 12.50 42.27 25.22
N PRO A 187 12.02 41.15 25.81
CA PRO A 187 10.63 40.71 25.65
C PRO A 187 9.81 41.28 26.81
N ALA A 188 8.50 41.04 26.79
CA ALA A 188 7.67 41.34 27.94
C ALA A 188 7.44 40.05 28.76
N GLY A 189 8.18 39.87 29.85
CA GLY A 189 7.92 38.79 30.82
C GLY A 189 9.14 38.02 31.30
N ILE A 190 8.92 37.05 32.18
CA ILE A 190 9.92 36.09 32.67
C ILE A 190 9.80 34.83 31.81
N THR A 191 10.65 34.68 30.81
CA THR A 191 10.65 33.51 29.92
C THR A 191 11.18 32.25 30.63
N LYS A 192 10.68 31.07 30.29
CA LYS A 192 11.05 29.79 30.92
C LYS A 192 11.46 28.70 29.95
N ASP A 193 10.91 28.74 28.76
CA ASP A 193 11.22 27.82 27.68
C ASP A 193 11.17 28.60 26.37
N VAL A 194 11.85 28.06 25.36
CA VAL A 194 11.89 28.60 24.00
C VAL A 194 11.75 27.46 23.01
N ASP A 195 10.97 27.68 21.96
CA ASP A 195 10.97 26.85 20.76
C ASP A 195 11.07 27.72 19.50
N VAL A 196 11.49 27.11 18.40
CA VAL A 196 11.76 27.79 17.12
C VAL A 196 11.02 27.10 15.98
N GLY A 197 10.45 27.88 15.05
CA GLY A 197 9.68 27.34 13.94
C GLY A 197 9.13 28.44 13.03
N ASP A 198 8.95 28.16 11.74
CA ASP A 198 8.30 29.07 10.79
C ASP A 198 6.78 29.07 11.03
N PHE A 199 6.34 29.90 11.97
CA PHE A 199 4.97 29.83 12.50
C PHE A 199 3.96 30.48 11.55
N ASP A 200 4.36 31.51 10.81
CA ASP A 200 3.48 32.16 9.82
C ASP A 200 3.74 31.78 8.36
N ASN A 201 4.63 30.81 8.14
CA ASN A 201 4.96 30.22 6.84
C ASN A 201 5.52 31.27 5.86
N ASP A 202 6.32 32.22 6.38
CA ASP A 202 6.98 33.27 5.61
C ASP A 202 8.44 32.92 5.23
N GLY A 203 8.95 31.80 5.72
CA GLY A 203 10.29 31.27 5.48
C GLY A 203 11.34 31.76 6.48
N ASP A 204 10.96 32.56 7.47
CA ASP A 204 11.83 33.01 8.55
C ASP A 204 11.46 32.29 9.86
N PHE A 205 12.44 31.75 10.60
CA PHE A 205 12.14 31.09 11.88
C PHE A 205 11.66 32.11 12.93
N ASP A 206 10.51 31.82 13.53
CA ASP A 206 9.89 32.55 14.63
C ASP A 206 10.22 31.93 15.99
N LEU A 207 10.01 32.69 17.07
CA LEU A 207 10.28 32.23 18.44
C LEU A 207 9.01 32.07 19.26
N LEU A 208 8.79 30.91 19.87
CA LEU A 208 7.79 30.70 20.90
C LEU A 208 8.42 30.84 22.28
N TRP A 209 8.13 31.94 22.97
CA TRP A 209 8.55 32.11 24.37
C TRP A 209 7.42 31.84 25.33
N SER A 210 7.68 30.88 26.21
CA SER A 210 6.79 30.56 27.32
C SER A 210 7.12 31.37 28.55
N CYS A 211 6.14 32.04 29.13
CA CYS A 211 6.35 33.02 30.20
C CYS A 211 5.74 32.59 31.53
N ASN A 212 6.48 32.77 32.63
CA ASN A 212 5.94 32.66 33.99
C ASN A 212 5.37 34.02 34.44
N ALA A 213 4.16 34.01 34.99
CA ALA A 213 3.44 35.18 35.50
C ALA A 213 3.23 36.30 34.45
N SER A 214 3.27 35.96 33.16
CA SER A 214 2.96 36.80 32.01
C SER A 214 2.47 35.90 30.88
N ALA A 215 1.80 36.46 29.86
CA ALA A 215 1.38 35.66 28.73
C ALA A 215 2.59 35.18 27.92
N SER A 216 2.58 33.90 27.55
CA SER A 216 3.47 33.37 26.51
C SER A 216 3.17 34.05 25.17
N ALA A 217 4.15 34.08 24.27
CA ALA A 217 3.97 34.72 22.97
C ALA A 217 4.84 34.11 21.88
N VAL A 218 4.32 34.14 20.65
CA VAL A 218 5.14 33.99 19.44
C VAL A 218 5.70 35.34 19.06
N TYR A 219 7.01 35.40 18.82
CA TYR A 219 7.74 36.55 18.33
C TYR A 219 8.12 36.30 16.88
N ARG A 220 7.46 37.02 15.98
CA ARG A 220 7.72 36.88 14.56
C ARG A 220 9.02 37.53 14.14
N ASN A 221 9.78 36.79 13.36
CA ASN A 221 11.00 37.23 12.72
C ASN A 221 10.70 37.71 11.29
N ASN A 222 11.59 38.52 10.72
CA ASN A 222 11.51 38.92 9.30
C ASN A 222 12.93 38.94 8.69
N ALA A 223 13.74 37.94 9.07
CA ALA A 223 15.12 37.66 8.68
C ALA A 223 16.08 38.87 8.70
N ARG A 224 16.07 39.65 9.79
CA ARG A 224 16.99 40.79 9.97
C ARG A 224 17.45 40.97 11.42
N ARG A 225 17.51 39.91 12.22
CA ARG A 225 17.79 39.98 13.67
C ARG A 225 16.80 40.88 14.42
N VAL A 226 15.55 40.91 13.93
CA VAL A 226 14.52 41.87 14.34
C VAL A 226 13.21 41.14 14.58
N PHE A 227 12.75 41.16 15.84
CA PHE A 227 11.54 40.49 16.31
C PHE A 227 10.51 41.55 16.72
N ASN A 228 9.69 42.00 15.77
CA ASN A 228 8.89 43.22 15.92
C ASN A 228 7.40 42.97 16.17
N TYR A 229 6.92 41.74 16.06
CA TYR A 229 5.52 41.41 16.24
C TYR A 229 5.37 40.25 17.22
N SER A 230 4.49 40.44 18.21
CA SER A 230 4.24 39.44 19.24
C SER A 230 2.76 39.07 19.27
N ILE A 231 2.44 37.79 19.13
CA ILE A 231 1.08 37.24 19.34
C ILE A 231 1.01 36.74 20.78
N TRP A 232 0.14 37.35 21.59
CA TRP A 232 0.07 37.04 23.02
C TRP A 232 -1.02 36.01 23.32
N PHE A 233 -0.62 34.91 23.97
CA PHE A 233 -1.53 33.86 24.42
C PHE A 233 -2.11 34.22 25.79
N ILE A 234 -3.13 35.08 25.80
CA ILE A 234 -3.65 35.71 27.04
C ILE A 234 -4.25 34.73 28.06
N ASP A 235 -4.57 33.50 27.66
CA ASP A 235 -5.10 32.47 28.57
C ASP A 235 -4.00 31.75 29.38
N THR A 236 -2.73 32.05 29.11
CA THR A 236 -1.55 31.47 29.79
C THR A 236 -1.10 32.25 31.03
N TYR A 237 -1.94 33.14 31.59
CA TYR A 237 -1.61 33.91 32.80
C TYR A 237 -1.49 32.96 34.00
N SER A 238 -0.29 32.43 34.21
CA SER A 238 -0.08 31.34 35.14
C SER A 238 1.19 31.48 35.93
N PHE A 239 1.12 31.01 37.18
CA PHE A 239 2.28 30.78 38.02
C PHE A 239 2.67 29.31 37.81
N GLY A 240 3.81 29.05 37.18
CA GLY A 240 4.25 27.69 36.86
C GLY A 240 5.50 27.70 35.97
N TYR A 241 6.14 26.55 35.76
CA TYR A 241 7.16 26.40 34.72
C TYR A 241 6.44 25.99 33.44
N PRO A 242 6.14 26.91 32.51
CA PRO A 242 5.55 26.54 31.24
C PRO A 242 6.58 25.93 30.31
N TRP A 243 6.20 24.84 29.64
CA TRP A 243 6.91 24.28 28.50
C TRP A 243 6.09 24.53 27.24
N SER A 244 6.77 24.67 26.11
CA SER A 244 6.08 24.89 24.85
C SER A 244 6.81 24.27 23.68
N THR A 245 6.04 23.92 22.66
CA THR A 245 6.58 23.49 21.38
C THR A 245 5.69 23.92 20.23
N PHE A 246 6.31 24.16 19.07
CA PHE A 246 5.61 24.27 17.81
C PHE A 246 5.41 22.89 17.18
N THR A 247 4.21 22.61 16.69
CA THR A 247 3.89 21.38 15.99
C THR A 247 2.62 21.54 15.19
N ASP A 248 2.51 20.95 14.01
CA ASP A 248 1.27 20.97 13.21
C ASP A 248 0.32 19.89 13.73
N LEU A 249 -0.68 20.25 14.57
CA LEU A 249 -1.61 19.32 15.21
C LEU A 249 -2.82 18.99 14.33
N ASN A 250 -3.08 19.70 13.25
CA ASN A 250 -4.25 19.44 12.40
C ASN A 250 -3.85 19.14 10.93
N SER A 251 -2.55 19.00 10.70
CA SER A 251 -1.93 18.70 9.40
C SER A 251 -2.36 19.68 8.31
N ASP A 252 -2.56 20.95 8.68
CA ASP A 252 -2.98 22.01 7.74
C ASP A 252 -1.79 22.75 7.09
N GLY A 253 -0.57 22.44 7.52
CA GLY A 253 0.68 22.99 7.02
C GLY A 253 1.11 24.28 7.70
N TYR A 254 0.41 24.74 8.74
CA TYR A 254 0.86 25.79 9.65
C TYR A 254 1.28 25.17 10.99
N LEU A 255 2.33 25.71 11.60
CA LEU A 255 2.71 25.27 12.94
C LEU A 255 1.69 25.79 13.95
N ASP A 256 1.22 24.89 14.83
CA ASP A 256 0.43 25.23 16.01
C ASP A 256 1.33 25.41 17.22
N ALA A 257 0.83 26.08 18.25
CA ALA A 257 1.53 26.18 19.53
C ALA A 257 0.86 25.31 20.60
N LEU A 258 1.64 24.38 21.16
CA LEU A 258 1.27 23.61 22.34
C LEU A 258 1.96 24.22 23.57
N ILE A 259 1.17 24.67 24.56
CA ILE A 259 1.69 25.28 25.79
C ILE A 259 1.17 24.52 27.00
N LEU A 260 2.08 24.09 27.85
CA LEU A 260 1.77 23.33 29.05
C LEU A 260 2.06 24.09 30.32
N GLU A 261 1.12 24.03 31.25
CA GLU A 261 1.23 24.67 32.55
C GLU A 261 1.36 23.65 33.69
N TYR A 262 2.58 23.51 34.19
CA TYR A 262 2.92 22.53 35.23
C TYR A 262 2.05 22.60 36.49
N LEU A 263 1.88 23.79 37.09
CA LEU A 263 1.18 23.92 38.39
C LEU A 263 -0.35 23.90 38.28
N GLN A 264 -0.90 24.09 37.07
CA GLN A 264 -2.34 24.05 36.84
C GLN A 264 -2.82 22.73 36.24
N PHE A 265 -1.91 21.86 35.80
CA PHE A 265 -2.22 20.63 35.07
C PHE A 265 -3.12 20.89 33.86
N LYS A 266 -2.69 21.85 33.03
CA LYS A 266 -3.40 22.22 31.80
C LYS A 266 -2.46 22.22 30.62
N ALA A 267 -2.98 21.81 29.48
CA ALA A 267 -2.41 22.15 28.18
C ALA A 267 -3.37 23.07 27.44
N TYR A 268 -2.79 24.02 26.74
CA TYR A 268 -3.48 24.88 25.79
C TYR A 268 -2.93 24.57 24.41
N ARG A 269 -3.84 24.29 23.48
CA ARG A 269 -3.54 24.09 22.06
C ARG A 269 -4.04 25.32 21.32
N TYR A 270 -3.13 25.94 20.59
CA TYR A 270 -3.39 27.11 19.76
C TYR A 270 -3.26 26.69 18.30
N ILE A 271 -4.39 26.30 17.71
CA ILE A 271 -4.46 25.84 16.32
C ILE A 271 -4.42 27.07 15.41
N ASN A 272 -3.39 27.14 14.58
CA ASN A 272 -3.04 28.26 13.72
C ASN A 272 -3.65 28.07 12.33
N ASN A 273 -4.87 28.58 12.13
CA ASN A 273 -5.56 28.44 10.86
C ASN A 273 -4.95 29.33 9.75
N THR A 274 -4.32 30.46 10.13
CA THR A 274 -3.62 31.43 9.26
C THR A 274 -2.72 32.35 10.10
N VAL A 275 -1.80 33.09 9.45
CA VAL A 275 -0.87 34.13 9.97
C VAL A 275 -1.30 34.97 11.20
N ASP A 276 -2.59 35.17 11.49
CA ASP A 276 -3.07 35.87 12.69
C ASP A 276 -4.43 35.33 13.24
N ASP A 277 -4.87 34.11 12.88
CA ASP A 277 -6.16 33.53 13.31
C ASP A 277 -5.99 32.19 14.02
N PHE A 278 -6.38 32.12 15.31
CA PHE A 278 -6.13 30.98 16.18
C PHE A 278 -7.42 30.45 16.81
N ASP A 279 -7.62 29.13 16.71
CA ASP A 279 -8.56 28.43 17.56
C ASP A 279 -7.85 27.98 18.84
N VAL A 280 -8.45 28.30 19.99
CA VAL A 280 -7.87 28.01 21.31
C VAL A 280 -8.67 26.91 21.98
N PHE A 281 -8.00 25.80 22.29
CA PHE A 281 -8.56 24.69 23.06
C PHE A 281 -7.83 24.59 24.39
N GLY A 282 -8.58 24.80 25.48
CA GLY A 282 -8.08 24.61 26.84
C GLY A 282 -8.52 23.26 27.36
N ASP A 283 -7.62 22.29 27.36
CA ASP A 283 -7.94 20.94 27.83
C ASP A 283 -7.49 20.76 29.28
N PRO A 284 -8.38 20.31 30.19
CA PRO A 284 -7.96 19.87 31.49
C PRO A 284 -7.16 18.57 31.32
N ILE A 285 -5.84 18.64 31.42
CA ILE A 285 -5.02 17.44 31.56
C ILE A 285 -5.19 16.95 33.00
N ASN A 286 -6.10 15.99 33.20
CA ASN A 286 -6.26 15.31 34.47
C ASN A 286 -5.04 14.40 34.74
N GLN A 287 -3.92 14.96 35.20
CA GLN A 287 -2.87 14.17 35.85
C GLN A 287 -2.33 14.88 37.09
N SER A 288 -2.17 14.10 38.16
CA SER A 288 -1.57 14.52 39.42
C SER A 288 -0.11 14.05 39.46
N GLY A 289 0.82 14.96 39.22
CA GLY A 289 2.23 14.76 39.54
C GLY A 289 3.14 14.36 38.39
N GLU A 290 4.26 15.07 38.34
CA GLU A 290 5.53 14.76 37.65
C GLU A 290 5.69 15.26 36.20
N TYR A 291 6.96 15.56 35.87
CA TYR A 291 7.45 16.59 34.94
C TYR A 291 7.20 16.25 33.46
N MET A 292 6.20 16.86 32.83
CA MET A 292 5.86 16.58 31.43
C MET A 292 6.66 17.47 30.48
N ILE A 293 7.57 16.88 29.70
CA ILE A 293 8.07 17.48 28.46
C ILE A 293 7.52 16.63 27.34
N TYR A 294 6.79 17.27 26.43
CA TYR A 294 6.24 16.62 25.27
C TYR A 294 7.11 17.01 24.08
N LYS A 295 7.61 16.00 23.38
CA LYS A 295 7.96 16.16 21.99
C LYS A 295 6.77 15.74 21.16
N SER A 296 6.58 16.37 20.02
CA SER A 296 5.66 15.87 19.02
C SER A 296 6.40 15.03 17.99
N GLY A 297 5.67 14.13 17.38
CA GLY A 297 6.14 13.18 16.38
C GLY A 297 4.95 12.40 15.85
N ASP A 298 5.01 11.89 14.63
CA ASP A 298 4.02 10.92 14.17
C ASP A 298 4.36 9.56 14.80
N VAL A 299 3.67 9.22 15.88
CA VAL A 299 4.04 8.08 16.74
C VAL A 299 3.29 6.83 16.30
N ASP A 300 2.08 6.92 15.79
CA ASP A 300 1.36 5.75 15.25
C ASP A 300 1.42 5.63 13.71
N ASN A 301 2.15 6.53 13.04
CA ASN A 301 2.36 6.56 11.59
C ASN A 301 1.07 6.77 10.81
N ASP A 302 0.13 7.53 11.38
CA ASP A 302 -1.13 7.91 10.74
C ASP A 302 -1.01 9.18 9.88
N GLY A 303 0.15 9.85 9.95
CA GLY A 303 0.48 11.05 9.20
C GLY A 303 0.22 12.35 9.96
N ASP A 304 -0.28 12.28 11.19
CA ASP A 304 -0.53 13.43 12.06
C ASP A 304 0.49 13.47 13.20
N PHE A 305 0.95 14.67 13.57
CA PHE A 305 1.88 14.78 14.70
C PHE A 305 1.13 14.53 16.02
N ASP A 306 1.51 13.46 16.71
CA ASP A 306 1.09 13.12 18.05
C ASP A 306 1.87 13.90 19.11
N VAL A 307 1.38 13.82 20.35
CA VAL A 307 2.00 14.45 21.51
C VAL A 307 2.50 13.33 22.45
N ALA A 308 3.73 12.90 22.20
CA ALA A 308 4.38 11.81 22.94
C ALA A 308 4.67 12.23 24.40
N PRO A 309 4.51 11.34 25.41
CA PRO A 309 4.20 9.92 25.29
C PRO A 309 2.74 9.51 25.12
N HIS A 310 1.82 10.41 25.45
CA HIS A 310 0.56 9.96 26.04
C HIS A 310 -0.65 10.22 25.17
N TYR A 311 -0.51 10.97 24.08
CA TYR A 311 -1.65 11.52 23.38
C TYR A 311 -1.53 11.28 21.88
N LEU A 312 -2.40 10.41 21.37
CA LEU A 312 -2.63 10.31 19.93
C LEU A 312 -3.50 11.45 19.45
N ASN A 313 -3.13 12.00 18.32
CA ASN A 313 -3.90 12.98 17.60
C ASN A 313 -4.88 12.30 16.64
N ASP A 314 -5.99 12.96 16.29
CA ASP A 314 -6.99 12.41 15.37
C ASP A 314 -7.01 13.13 14.02
N GLY A 315 -5.94 13.88 13.71
CA GLY A 315 -5.82 14.75 12.55
C GLY A 315 -6.72 15.99 12.55
N ALA A 316 -7.64 16.11 13.50
CA ALA A 316 -8.42 17.32 13.72
C ALA A 316 -7.87 18.12 14.92
N GLY A 317 -6.68 17.77 15.40
CA GLY A 317 -6.07 18.36 16.58
C GLY A 317 -6.73 17.93 17.88
N ASN A 318 -7.47 16.81 17.97
CA ASN A 318 -7.97 16.27 19.24
C ASN A 318 -7.03 15.20 19.80
N LEU A 319 -6.68 15.34 21.08
CA LEU A 319 -5.75 14.43 21.75
C LEU A 319 -6.49 13.37 22.57
N THR A 320 -6.19 12.09 22.31
CA THR A 320 -6.71 10.94 23.06
C THR A 320 -5.60 10.28 23.86
N LYS A 321 -5.83 10.08 25.16
CA LYS A 321 -4.82 9.48 26.05
C LYS A 321 -4.69 7.97 25.84
N THR A 322 -3.48 7.45 25.65
CA THR A 322 -3.21 6.03 25.37
C THR A 322 -2.88 5.17 26.58
N ASP A 323 -2.24 5.70 27.63
CA ASP A 323 -2.03 4.97 28.89
C ASP A 323 -1.48 5.82 30.06
N ASP A 324 -1.66 5.35 31.30
CA ASP A 324 -1.38 6.07 32.56
C ASP A 324 0.02 5.81 33.18
N ASN A 325 0.83 4.88 32.65
CA ASN A 325 1.95 4.28 33.41
C ASN A 325 3.37 4.47 32.84
N TRP A 326 3.60 5.45 31.96
CA TRP A 326 4.88 5.58 31.26
C TRP A 326 5.75 6.73 31.81
N PRO A 327 7.05 6.51 32.04
CA PRO A 327 7.96 7.54 32.60
C PRO A 327 8.35 8.61 31.57
N LEU A 328 8.92 9.71 32.06
CA LEU A 328 9.17 10.97 31.34
C LEU A 328 10.08 10.84 30.10
N TRP A 329 9.56 11.06 28.89
CA TRP A 329 10.32 10.99 27.62
C TRP A 329 10.88 12.35 27.22
N ARG A 330 12.09 12.36 26.65
CA ARG A 330 12.74 13.58 26.13
C ARG A 330 13.39 13.41 24.76
N GLY A 331 13.76 12.18 24.39
CA GLY A 331 14.27 11.85 23.06
C GLY A 331 13.22 11.10 22.26
N LEU A 332 13.01 11.51 21.01
CA LEU A 332 12.26 10.78 20.00
C LEU A 332 13.15 10.60 18.78
N GLY A 333 13.12 9.43 18.14
CA GLY A 333 13.81 9.17 16.88
C GLY A 333 13.70 7.71 16.46
N HIS A 334 14.11 7.40 15.23
CA HIS A 334 14.15 6.02 14.75
C HIS A 334 15.44 5.37 15.26
N LEU A 335 15.34 4.50 16.29
CA LEU A 335 16.50 3.92 16.98
C LEU A 335 16.79 2.48 16.54
N ASN A 336 15.87 1.84 15.82
CA ASN A 336 16.03 0.47 15.30
C ASN A 336 15.65 0.32 13.80
N ASP A 337 15.43 1.44 13.11
CA ASP A 337 15.00 1.53 11.70
C ASP A 337 13.76 0.69 11.34
N ASP A 338 12.84 0.48 12.28
CA ASP A 338 11.58 -0.24 12.00
C ASP A 338 10.48 0.63 11.35
N GLY A 339 10.77 1.92 11.14
CA GLY A 339 9.87 2.89 10.54
C GLY A 339 8.90 3.53 11.52
N TYR A 340 8.95 3.19 12.81
CA TYR A 340 8.19 3.83 13.87
C TYR A 340 9.09 4.73 14.72
N LEU A 341 8.49 5.78 15.29
CA LEU A 341 9.23 6.72 16.13
C LEU A 341 9.40 6.16 17.54
N ASP A 342 10.65 5.86 17.93
CA ASP A 342 11.00 5.34 19.25
C ASP A 342 11.21 6.45 20.27
N ALA A 343 11.29 6.09 21.55
CA ALA A 343 11.45 7.04 22.64
C ALA A 343 12.55 6.66 23.64
N ALA A 344 13.19 7.67 24.24
CA ALA A 344 14.14 7.52 25.34
C ALA A 344 13.73 8.39 26.55
N ASN A 345 13.74 7.79 27.74
CA ASN A 345 13.28 8.44 28.98
C ASN A 345 14.41 8.97 29.87
N CYS A 346 14.09 9.89 30.78
CA CYS A 346 15.07 10.49 31.72
C CYS A 346 15.79 9.47 32.63
N ASP A 347 15.20 8.29 32.85
CA ASP A 347 15.82 7.24 33.65
C ASP A 347 16.79 6.37 32.84
N GLY A 348 17.07 6.72 31.58
CA GLY A 348 18.01 5.98 30.73
C GLY A 348 17.45 4.72 30.09
N TYR A 349 16.13 4.54 30.02
CA TYR A 349 15.51 3.42 29.33
C TYR A 349 15.02 3.82 27.93
N ILE A 350 15.22 2.90 27.00
CA ILE A 350 14.70 3.00 25.64
C ILE A 350 13.35 2.28 25.56
N TYR A 351 12.49 2.83 24.71
CA TYR A 351 11.14 2.39 24.44
C TYR A 351 10.99 2.25 22.94
N TYR A 352 10.94 1.01 22.46
CA TYR A 352 10.72 0.74 21.05
C TYR A 352 9.24 0.81 20.73
N ASN A 353 8.91 1.62 19.73
CA ASN A 353 7.56 1.73 19.24
C ASN A 353 7.25 0.53 18.35
N THR A 354 6.21 -0.22 18.72
CA THR A 354 5.80 -1.42 18.01
C THR A 354 4.64 -1.16 17.05
N GLY A 355 4.25 0.11 16.83
CA GLY A 355 3.17 0.47 15.90
C GLY A 355 1.76 0.21 16.44
N GLY A 356 1.60 -0.02 17.74
CA GLY A 356 0.32 0.21 18.41
C GLY A 356 -0.90 -0.65 18.04
N GLU A 357 -0.80 -1.76 17.31
CA GLU A 357 -1.64 -2.98 17.34
C GLU A 357 -1.04 -3.98 16.33
N GLU A 358 -1.40 -5.27 16.40
CA GLU A 358 -0.80 -6.36 15.61
C GLU A 358 -0.55 -5.96 14.15
N VAL A 359 0.70 -6.12 13.68
CA VAL A 359 1.10 -5.91 12.27
C VAL A 359 0.03 -6.51 11.36
N ASN A 360 -0.73 -5.66 10.65
CA ASN A 360 -1.70 -6.12 9.66
C ASN A 360 -0.94 -6.64 8.44
N ASN A 361 -0.67 -7.94 8.42
CA ASN A 361 0.00 -8.57 7.31
C ASN A 361 -0.98 -8.73 6.14
N PRO A 362 -0.50 -8.74 4.89
CA PRO A 362 -1.37 -9.07 3.78
C PRO A 362 -2.02 -10.45 3.97
N PRO A 363 -3.27 -10.65 3.51
CA PRO A 363 -3.95 -11.93 3.63
C PRO A 363 -3.13 -13.08 3.07
N ALA A 364 -3.36 -14.29 3.59
CA ALA A 364 -2.73 -15.47 3.03
C ALA A 364 -3.19 -15.68 1.56
N VAL A 365 -2.26 -16.14 0.71
CA VAL A 365 -2.55 -16.41 -0.70
C VAL A 365 -3.67 -17.46 -0.84
N PRO A 366 -4.74 -17.19 -1.63
CA PRO A 366 -5.85 -18.13 -1.76
C PRO A 366 -5.42 -19.51 -2.25
N GLY A 367 -5.83 -20.54 -1.50
CA GLY A 367 -5.58 -21.94 -1.82
C GLY A 367 -6.78 -22.66 -2.45
N GLY A 368 -6.67 -23.98 -2.63
CA GLY A 368 -7.80 -24.81 -3.06
C GLY A 368 -8.36 -24.45 -4.45
N LEU A 369 -7.51 -23.95 -5.35
CA LEU A 369 -7.92 -23.51 -6.68
C LEU A 369 -8.53 -24.66 -7.48
N THR A 370 -9.74 -24.45 -8.00
CA THR A 370 -10.49 -25.38 -8.84
C THR A 370 -11.05 -24.65 -10.05
N ALA A 371 -11.22 -25.37 -11.15
CA ALA A 371 -11.90 -24.87 -12.34
C ALA A 371 -12.78 -25.96 -12.92
N THR A 372 -13.99 -25.59 -13.34
CA THR A 372 -14.89 -26.47 -14.09
C THR A 372 -15.13 -25.84 -15.45
N VAL A 373 -14.82 -26.58 -16.52
CA VAL A 373 -14.86 -26.09 -17.91
C VAL A 373 -15.96 -26.82 -18.67
N THR A 374 -16.72 -26.07 -19.46
CA THR A 374 -17.64 -26.59 -20.49
C THR A 374 -17.31 -25.93 -21.83
N GLU A 375 -18.02 -26.28 -22.90
CA GLU A 375 -17.88 -25.62 -24.20
C GLU A 375 -18.14 -24.10 -24.18
N SER A 376 -18.91 -23.60 -23.21
CA SER A 376 -19.41 -22.21 -23.20
C SER A 376 -19.24 -21.47 -21.87
N THR A 377 -18.75 -22.15 -20.84
CA THR A 377 -18.57 -21.55 -19.52
C THR A 377 -17.32 -22.08 -18.85
N ILE A 378 -16.72 -21.22 -18.04
CA ILE A 378 -15.73 -21.62 -17.06
C ILE A 378 -16.10 -21.07 -15.69
N THR A 379 -16.08 -21.92 -14.68
CA THR A 379 -16.29 -21.54 -13.28
C THR A 379 -15.01 -21.77 -12.51
N PHE A 380 -14.42 -20.69 -12.03
CA PHE A 380 -13.27 -20.69 -11.12
C PHE A 380 -13.76 -20.75 -9.68
N GLY A 381 -13.06 -21.50 -8.83
CA GLY A 381 -13.33 -21.55 -7.40
C GLY A 381 -12.04 -21.59 -6.59
N TRP A 382 -12.06 -21.01 -5.40
CA TRP A 382 -10.94 -21.01 -4.46
C TRP A 382 -11.46 -21.16 -3.03
N ALA A 383 -10.58 -21.59 -2.13
CA ALA A 383 -10.91 -21.65 -0.71
C ALA A 383 -10.82 -20.24 -0.12
N ALA A 384 -11.74 -19.94 0.80
CA ALA A 384 -11.64 -18.75 1.63
C ALA A 384 -10.29 -18.76 2.39
N THR A 385 -9.61 -17.62 2.41
CA THR A 385 -8.30 -17.50 3.04
C THR A 385 -8.38 -16.94 4.46
N LEU A 386 -7.25 -16.93 5.17
CA LEU A 386 -7.12 -16.36 6.51
C LEU A 386 -6.33 -15.05 6.44
N ASP A 387 -6.56 -14.22 7.45
CA ASP A 387 -5.93 -12.93 7.68
C ASP A 387 -5.81 -12.75 9.19
N ASP A 388 -4.82 -11.99 9.64
CA ASP A 388 -4.56 -11.72 11.06
C ASP A 388 -5.56 -10.72 11.66
N VAL A 389 -6.00 -9.74 10.86
CA VAL A 389 -6.93 -8.68 11.34
C VAL A 389 -8.34 -8.84 10.75
N THR A 390 -8.47 -9.07 9.44
CA THR A 390 -9.75 -9.07 8.73
C THR A 390 -10.45 -10.43 8.82
N PRO A 391 -11.67 -10.51 9.39
CA PRO A 391 -12.43 -11.76 9.40
C PRO A 391 -12.64 -12.29 7.99
N GLN A 392 -12.50 -13.61 7.82
CA GLN A 392 -12.63 -14.30 6.52
C GLN A 392 -13.89 -13.93 5.73
N SER A 393 -15.02 -13.63 6.40
CA SER A 393 -16.28 -13.22 5.76
C SER A 393 -16.26 -11.82 5.15
N LEU A 394 -15.27 -11.00 5.50
CA LEU A 394 -15.10 -9.62 5.03
C LEU A 394 -13.95 -9.48 4.02
N LEU A 395 -13.16 -10.54 3.80
CA LEU A 395 -12.13 -10.55 2.77
C LEU A 395 -12.75 -10.40 1.39
N LYS A 396 -12.04 -9.67 0.53
CA LYS A 396 -12.39 -9.48 -0.88
C LYS A 396 -11.34 -10.12 -1.77
N TYR A 397 -11.69 -10.37 -3.02
CA TYR A 397 -10.79 -11.04 -3.97
C TYR A 397 -10.70 -10.28 -5.28
N ASN A 398 -9.56 -10.43 -5.93
CA ASN A 398 -9.36 -10.03 -7.32
C ASN A 398 -9.01 -11.27 -8.16
N LEU A 399 -9.71 -11.44 -9.27
CA LEU A 399 -9.48 -12.50 -10.24
C LEU A 399 -8.82 -11.91 -11.48
N ARG A 400 -7.74 -12.51 -11.98
CA ARG A 400 -7.22 -12.22 -13.32
C ARG A 400 -7.38 -13.43 -14.22
N VAL A 401 -7.69 -13.16 -15.48
CA VAL A 401 -7.84 -14.17 -16.52
C VAL A 401 -7.24 -13.66 -17.83
N GLY A 402 -6.38 -14.47 -18.44
CA GLY A 402 -5.65 -14.12 -19.64
C GLY A 402 -5.33 -15.30 -20.56
N LEU A 403 -4.78 -14.98 -21.72
CA LEU A 403 -4.35 -15.96 -22.73
C LEU A 403 -2.85 -16.31 -22.62
N THR A 404 -2.14 -15.61 -21.73
CA THR A 404 -0.72 -15.82 -21.44
C THR A 404 -0.50 -15.91 -19.92
N PRO A 405 0.61 -16.50 -19.44
CA PRO A 405 0.92 -16.51 -18.02
C PRO A 405 0.94 -15.09 -17.42
N GLY A 406 0.20 -14.86 -16.35
CA GLY A 406 0.01 -13.55 -15.71
C GLY A 406 -0.88 -12.58 -16.50
N GLY A 407 -1.48 -13.03 -17.60
CA GLY A 407 -2.30 -12.22 -18.49
C GLY A 407 -3.60 -11.71 -17.85
N ASN A 408 -4.11 -10.63 -18.42
CA ASN A 408 -5.30 -9.91 -17.96
C ASN A 408 -6.26 -9.58 -19.13
N GLU A 409 -6.08 -10.22 -20.29
CA GLU A 409 -6.75 -9.86 -21.54
C GLU A 409 -8.26 -10.13 -21.51
N ILE A 410 -8.70 -11.11 -20.71
CA ILE A 410 -10.11 -11.51 -20.59
C ILE A 410 -10.74 -10.85 -19.37
N MET A 411 -10.04 -10.86 -18.24
CA MET A 411 -10.46 -10.20 -17.00
C MET A 411 -9.22 -9.64 -16.30
N SER A 412 -9.23 -8.34 -16.05
CA SER A 412 -8.13 -7.66 -15.36
C SER A 412 -8.30 -7.71 -13.85
N GLY A 413 -7.25 -8.14 -13.17
CA GLY A 413 -7.11 -8.02 -11.71
C GLY A 413 -6.63 -6.64 -11.24
N ALA A 414 -6.28 -5.73 -12.16
CA ALA A 414 -5.78 -4.39 -11.84
C ALA A 414 -6.94 -3.43 -11.54
N THR A 415 -7.55 -3.60 -10.38
CA THR A 415 -8.64 -2.76 -9.87
C THR A 415 -8.14 -1.72 -8.85
N PRO A 416 -8.84 -0.59 -8.69
CA PRO A 416 -8.64 0.29 -7.54
C PRO A 416 -8.83 -0.46 -6.22
N ALA A 417 -8.06 -0.10 -5.21
CA ALA A 417 -8.09 -0.71 -3.87
C ALA A 417 -9.52 -0.89 -3.31
N TRP A 418 -10.39 0.12 -3.47
CA TRP A 418 -11.75 0.11 -2.93
C TRP A 418 -12.77 -0.70 -3.75
N ALA A 419 -12.42 -1.24 -4.92
CA ALA A 419 -13.35 -1.98 -5.80
C ALA A 419 -12.74 -3.27 -6.41
N PRO A 420 -12.49 -4.31 -5.60
CA PRO A 420 -12.06 -5.61 -6.11
C PRO A 420 -13.06 -6.24 -7.08
N ASN A 421 -12.59 -6.85 -8.16
CA ASN A 421 -13.48 -7.21 -9.29
C ASN A 421 -14.44 -8.39 -9.02
N VAL A 422 -14.19 -9.20 -7.99
CA VAL A 422 -15.07 -10.30 -7.58
C VAL A 422 -15.56 -10.19 -6.14
N GLU A 423 -15.26 -9.09 -5.45
CA GLU A 423 -15.71 -8.77 -4.08
C GLU A 423 -15.52 -9.96 -3.12
N HIS A 424 -16.51 -10.32 -2.30
CA HIS A 424 -16.44 -11.41 -1.31
C HIS A 424 -16.67 -12.82 -1.89
N ASN A 425 -16.77 -12.97 -3.21
CA ASN A 425 -17.10 -14.26 -3.80
C ASN A 425 -15.90 -15.19 -3.78
N GLU A 426 -16.13 -16.46 -3.50
CA GLU A 426 -15.13 -17.55 -3.55
C GLU A 426 -15.21 -18.36 -4.85
N SER A 427 -16.09 -17.93 -5.76
CA SER A 427 -16.21 -18.50 -7.10
C SER A 427 -16.65 -17.43 -8.10
N TRP A 428 -16.23 -17.59 -9.35
CA TRP A 428 -16.61 -16.69 -10.42
C TRP A 428 -16.81 -17.45 -11.73
N THR A 429 -17.85 -17.09 -12.48
CA THR A 429 -18.17 -17.74 -13.76
C THR A 429 -18.04 -16.77 -14.92
N LEU A 430 -17.29 -17.16 -15.95
CA LEU A 430 -17.21 -16.47 -17.23
C LEU A 430 -17.94 -17.27 -18.31
N TYR A 431 -18.56 -16.55 -19.24
CA TYR A 431 -19.22 -17.09 -20.41
C TYR A 431 -18.33 -16.86 -21.63
N LEU A 432 -17.61 -17.90 -22.04
CA LEU A 432 -16.60 -17.85 -23.11
C LEU A 432 -16.76 -19.10 -23.98
N ASP A 433 -16.62 -18.95 -25.29
CA ASP A 433 -16.59 -20.08 -26.22
C ASP A 433 -15.22 -20.76 -26.14
N MET A 434 -15.12 -21.77 -25.28
CA MET A 434 -13.85 -22.42 -24.93
C MET A 434 -13.24 -23.17 -26.11
N ARG A 435 -14.04 -23.50 -27.13
CA ARG A 435 -13.58 -24.10 -28.39
C ARG A 435 -12.65 -23.18 -29.21
N LYS A 436 -12.56 -21.90 -28.87
CA LYS A 436 -11.68 -20.94 -29.56
C LYS A 436 -10.42 -20.62 -28.76
N ILE A 437 -10.24 -21.23 -27.60
CA ILE A 437 -9.17 -20.90 -26.65
C ILE A 437 -8.34 -22.16 -26.44
N CYS A 438 -7.03 -22.05 -26.74
CA CYS A 438 -6.09 -23.15 -26.51
C CYS A 438 -5.88 -23.37 -25.01
N ASN A 439 -5.43 -22.31 -24.31
CA ASN A 439 -5.16 -22.33 -22.89
C ASN A 439 -5.60 -21.01 -22.28
N LEU A 440 -6.23 -21.10 -21.11
CA LEU A 440 -6.59 -19.95 -20.29
C LEU A 440 -5.74 -19.98 -19.03
N TYR A 441 -5.14 -18.84 -18.71
CA TYR A 441 -4.34 -18.64 -17.51
C TYR A 441 -5.14 -17.81 -16.54
N TRP A 442 -5.22 -18.25 -15.29
CA TRP A 442 -5.94 -17.51 -14.26
C TRP A 442 -5.25 -17.60 -12.91
N SER A 443 -5.48 -16.57 -12.11
CA SER A 443 -5.03 -16.52 -10.72
C SER A 443 -5.94 -15.59 -9.92
N VAL A 444 -5.91 -15.75 -8.60
CA VAL A 444 -6.69 -14.97 -7.65
C VAL A 444 -5.76 -14.47 -6.54
N GLN A 445 -6.06 -13.28 -6.03
CA GLN A 445 -5.43 -12.70 -4.84
C GLN A 445 -6.52 -12.26 -3.85
N ALA A 446 -6.22 -12.31 -2.56
CA ALA A 446 -7.08 -11.79 -1.51
C ALA A 446 -6.71 -10.35 -1.15
N GLN A 447 -7.66 -9.62 -0.59
CA GLN A 447 -7.51 -8.26 -0.10
C GLN A 447 -8.28 -8.09 1.20
N ASP A 448 -7.64 -7.44 2.17
CA ASP A 448 -8.17 -7.17 3.50
C ASP A 448 -9.03 -5.88 3.56
N GLY A 449 -9.47 -5.52 4.76
CA GLY A 449 -10.22 -4.28 5.03
C GLY A 449 -9.39 -2.99 4.90
N SER A 450 -8.07 -3.09 5.01
CA SER A 450 -7.09 -2.00 4.92
C SER A 450 -6.46 -1.87 3.53
N TYR A 451 -6.97 -2.63 2.56
CA TYR A 451 -6.54 -2.69 1.16
C TYR A 451 -5.19 -3.37 0.88
N LEU A 452 -4.56 -4.03 1.86
CA LEU A 452 -3.40 -4.86 1.60
C LEU A 452 -3.81 -6.13 0.85
N ARG A 453 -2.93 -6.57 -0.05
CA ARG A 453 -3.20 -7.66 -1.00
C ARG A 453 -2.21 -8.79 -0.78
N SER A 454 -2.71 -10.01 -0.77
CA SER A 454 -1.86 -11.19 -0.86
C SER A 454 -1.06 -11.17 -2.16
N ASP A 455 0.04 -11.94 -2.22
CA ASP A 455 0.58 -12.35 -3.51
C ASP A 455 -0.50 -13.04 -4.34
N TRP A 456 -0.33 -13.00 -5.67
CA TRP A 456 -1.15 -13.80 -6.58
C TRP A 456 -0.91 -15.28 -6.33
N ALA A 457 -1.99 -16.06 -6.29
CA ALA A 457 -1.87 -17.50 -6.27
C ALA A 457 -1.11 -18.00 -7.51
N ALA A 458 -0.48 -19.17 -7.40
CA ALA A 458 0.22 -19.76 -8.53
C ALA A 458 -0.73 -19.89 -9.73
N ASP A 459 -0.32 -19.34 -10.87
CA ASP A 459 -1.10 -19.32 -12.10
C ASP A 459 -1.55 -20.74 -12.48
N ARG A 460 -2.84 -20.87 -12.78
CA ARG A 460 -3.45 -22.14 -13.21
C ARG A 460 -3.76 -22.07 -14.69
N VAL A 461 -3.46 -23.17 -15.37
CA VAL A 461 -3.78 -23.38 -16.78
C VAL A 461 -4.98 -24.29 -16.88
N VAL A 462 -5.95 -23.90 -17.69
CA VAL A 462 -7.18 -24.65 -17.93
C VAL A 462 -7.55 -24.53 -19.40
N ASN A 463 -8.09 -25.60 -19.96
CA ASN A 463 -8.56 -25.68 -21.33
C ASN A 463 -9.83 -26.54 -21.39
N TYR A 464 -10.50 -26.53 -22.55
CA TYR A 464 -11.55 -27.49 -22.86
C TYR A 464 -10.91 -28.55 -23.77
N ASP A 465 -10.83 -29.78 -23.29
CA ASP A 465 -10.17 -30.92 -23.93
C ASP A 465 -11.13 -32.11 -23.77
N PRO A 466 -11.94 -32.42 -24.80
CA PRO A 466 -12.98 -33.45 -24.71
C PRO A 466 -12.48 -34.87 -25.01
N ASP A 467 -11.29 -35.04 -25.58
CA ASP A 467 -10.69 -36.36 -25.89
C ASP A 467 -9.50 -36.71 -24.97
N ASP A 468 -9.17 -35.83 -24.02
CA ASP A 468 -8.22 -35.98 -22.93
C ASP A 468 -6.79 -36.29 -23.43
N ASP A 469 -6.39 -35.66 -24.54
CA ASP A 469 -5.07 -35.84 -25.15
C ASP A 469 -4.00 -34.86 -24.64
N GLY A 470 -4.43 -33.83 -23.90
CA GLY A 470 -3.58 -32.80 -23.31
C GLY A 470 -3.46 -31.52 -24.16
N VAL A 471 -4.10 -31.46 -25.33
CA VAL A 471 -4.17 -30.30 -26.20
C VAL A 471 -5.58 -29.70 -26.09
N GLY A 472 -5.65 -28.38 -25.87
CA GLY A 472 -6.95 -27.72 -25.77
C GLY A 472 -7.63 -27.59 -27.12
N TYR A 473 -8.95 -27.78 -27.18
CA TYR A 473 -9.78 -27.74 -28.39
C TYR A 473 -9.44 -26.59 -29.36
N GLY A 474 -9.15 -25.39 -28.85
CA GLY A 474 -8.84 -24.23 -29.69
C GLY A 474 -7.47 -24.24 -30.40
N CYS A 475 -6.60 -25.19 -30.07
CA CYS A 475 -5.31 -25.42 -30.73
C CYS A 475 -5.08 -26.87 -31.12
N ASP A 476 -6.11 -27.70 -30.96
CA ASP A 476 -6.10 -29.10 -31.34
C ASP A 476 -6.49 -29.22 -32.81
N ASN A 477 -5.65 -29.86 -33.61
CA ASN A 477 -5.93 -30.13 -35.02
C ASN A 477 -6.85 -31.34 -35.22
N CYS A 478 -7.16 -32.11 -34.16
CA CYS A 478 -8.17 -33.14 -34.13
C CYS A 478 -8.98 -33.12 -32.82
N PRO A 479 -9.85 -32.10 -32.59
CA PRO A 479 -10.45 -31.79 -31.28
C PRO A 479 -11.35 -32.85 -30.61
N LEU A 480 -11.52 -34.01 -31.21
CA LEU A 480 -12.36 -35.11 -30.74
C LEU A 480 -11.64 -36.47 -30.88
N THR A 481 -10.37 -36.49 -31.32
CA THR A 481 -9.59 -37.70 -31.60
C THR A 481 -8.19 -37.57 -31.01
N PHE A 482 -7.95 -38.30 -29.92
CA PHE A 482 -6.69 -38.30 -29.16
C PHE A 482 -5.44 -38.34 -30.06
N ASN A 483 -4.67 -37.25 -30.08
CA ASN A 483 -3.44 -37.14 -30.88
C ASN A 483 -2.42 -36.14 -30.26
N PRO A 484 -1.82 -36.44 -29.10
CA PRO A 484 -1.04 -35.47 -28.31
C PRO A 484 0.16 -34.83 -29.03
N THR A 485 0.66 -35.44 -30.10
CA THR A 485 1.80 -34.95 -30.89
C THR A 485 1.39 -34.02 -32.04
N GLN A 486 0.09 -33.88 -32.31
CA GLN A 486 -0.47 -32.93 -33.27
C GLN A 486 0.21 -32.93 -34.66
N PRO A 487 0.48 -34.11 -35.28
CA PRO A 487 1.03 -34.15 -36.62
C PRO A 487 -0.01 -33.65 -37.63
N ASN A 488 0.47 -32.98 -38.66
CA ASN A 488 -0.30 -32.52 -39.81
C ASN A 488 0.67 -32.48 -40.99
N SER A 489 0.64 -33.54 -41.79
CA SER A 489 1.64 -33.84 -42.82
C SER A 489 1.43 -33.04 -44.11
N ASP A 490 0.19 -32.69 -44.43
CA ASP A 490 -0.19 -31.95 -45.65
C ASP A 490 -0.51 -30.46 -45.40
N THR A 491 -0.55 -30.05 -44.13
CA THR A 491 -0.79 -28.70 -43.61
C THR A 491 -2.19 -28.13 -43.87
N ASP A 492 -3.19 -29.01 -44.00
CA ASP A 492 -4.59 -28.60 -44.05
C ASP A 492 -5.16 -28.24 -42.66
N SER A 493 -6.48 -28.07 -42.51
CA SER A 493 -7.07 -27.69 -41.22
C SER A 493 -7.25 -28.84 -40.22
N LEU A 494 -7.05 -30.08 -40.64
CA LEU A 494 -7.16 -31.30 -39.85
C LEU A 494 -5.76 -31.88 -39.57
N GLY A 495 -5.62 -32.68 -38.51
CA GLY A 495 -4.41 -33.44 -38.24
C GLY A 495 -4.48 -34.85 -38.79
N ASP A 496 -3.32 -35.50 -38.95
CA ASP A 496 -3.21 -36.86 -39.53
C ASP A 496 -4.12 -37.90 -38.83
N ALA A 497 -4.52 -37.65 -37.58
CA ALA A 497 -5.36 -38.56 -36.80
C ALA A 497 -6.85 -38.53 -37.15
N CYS A 498 -7.34 -37.43 -37.72
CA CYS A 498 -8.74 -37.19 -38.06
C CYS A 498 -8.93 -36.78 -39.53
N ASP A 499 -7.86 -36.89 -40.31
CA ASP A 499 -7.82 -36.60 -41.73
C ASP A 499 -7.98 -37.91 -42.53
N ASN A 500 -8.95 -37.95 -43.45
CA ASN A 500 -9.15 -39.07 -44.36
C ASN A 500 -8.16 -39.11 -45.54
N CYS A 501 -7.30 -38.10 -45.69
CA CYS A 501 -6.15 -38.06 -46.61
C CYS A 501 -4.91 -37.40 -45.99
N PRO A 502 -4.25 -38.01 -44.99
CA PRO A 502 -3.18 -37.36 -44.20
C PRO A 502 -1.99 -36.76 -44.98
N GLU A 503 -1.75 -37.21 -46.21
CA GLU A 503 -0.66 -36.72 -47.07
C GLU A 503 -1.13 -35.77 -48.18
N VAL A 504 -2.43 -35.49 -48.31
CA VAL A 504 -3.03 -34.77 -49.45
C VAL A 504 -4.08 -33.75 -48.99
N PHE A 505 -3.71 -32.45 -49.09
CA PHE A 505 -4.54 -31.31 -48.66
C PHE A 505 -6.01 -31.41 -49.14
N ASN A 506 -6.93 -31.66 -48.21
CA ASN A 506 -8.36 -31.83 -48.48
C ASN A 506 -9.25 -31.35 -47.30
N PRO A 507 -9.29 -30.03 -47.03
CA PRO A 507 -9.98 -29.49 -45.85
C PRO A 507 -11.52 -29.68 -45.85
N ASP A 508 -12.12 -30.11 -46.97
CA ASP A 508 -13.53 -30.46 -47.06
C ASP A 508 -13.84 -31.90 -46.65
N GLN A 509 -12.81 -32.74 -46.50
CA GLN A 509 -12.89 -34.14 -46.05
C GLN A 509 -13.96 -34.91 -46.82
N ALA A 510 -14.07 -34.62 -48.13
CA ALA A 510 -15.02 -35.30 -48.99
C ALA A 510 -14.66 -36.79 -49.06
N ASP A 511 -15.65 -37.63 -48.81
CA ASP A 511 -15.58 -39.08 -48.88
C ASP A 511 -16.92 -39.52 -49.47
N ARG A 512 -16.92 -39.84 -50.77
CA ARG A 512 -18.15 -40.06 -51.53
C ARG A 512 -18.76 -41.42 -51.26
N ASP A 513 -17.95 -42.42 -50.95
CA ASP A 513 -18.36 -43.81 -50.76
C ASP A 513 -18.25 -44.31 -49.31
N ASP A 514 -17.94 -43.40 -48.38
CA ASP A 514 -17.94 -43.58 -46.92
C ASP A 514 -16.97 -44.68 -46.45
N ASP A 515 -15.82 -44.85 -47.11
CA ASP A 515 -14.82 -45.87 -46.78
C ASP A 515 -13.71 -45.36 -45.82
N ASN A 516 -13.76 -44.08 -45.46
CA ASN A 516 -12.80 -43.30 -44.67
C ASN A 516 -11.48 -42.96 -45.39
N ILE A 517 -11.42 -43.14 -46.71
CA ILE A 517 -10.38 -42.58 -47.58
C ILE A 517 -11.02 -41.40 -48.32
N GLY A 518 -10.38 -40.23 -48.27
CA GLY A 518 -10.97 -39.05 -48.91
C GLY A 518 -10.88 -39.08 -50.43
N ASP A 519 -11.86 -38.48 -51.11
CA ASP A 519 -11.93 -38.30 -52.58
C ASP A 519 -10.61 -37.72 -53.18
N ALA A 520 -9.81 -37.01 -52.37
CA ALA A 520 -8.56 -36.38 -52.78
C ALA A 520 -7.36 -37.35 -52.88
N CYS A 521 -7.38 -38.44 -52.12
CA CYS A 521 -6.34 -39.48 -52.09
C CYS A 521 -6.87 -40.87 -52.47
N ASP A 522 -8.17 -40.97 -52.72
CA ASP A 522 -8.83 -42.16 -53.25
C ASP A 522 -8.86 -42.17 -54.79
N TYR A 523 -9.07 -43.34 -55.36
CA TYR A 523 -9.22 -43.54 -56.79
C TYR A 523 -10.70 -43.58 -57.18
N LEU A 524 -11.05 -43.01 -58.33
CA LEU A 524 -12.43 -43.07 -58.80
C LEU A 524 -12.76 -44.49 -59.29
N CYS A 525 -13.61 -45.23 -58.56
CA CYS A 525 -14.04 -46.56 -58.98
C CYS A 525 -14.60 -46.56 -60.41
N GLY A 526 -14.01 -47.38 -61.29
CA GLY A 526 -14.34 -47.42 -62.72
C GLY A 526 -13.55 -46.45 -63.60
N ASP A 527 -12.76 -45.53 -63.06
CA ASP A 527 -11.86 -44.68 -63.86
C ASP A 527 -10.59 -45.46 -64.23
N ALA A 528 -10.77 -46.49 -65.05
CA ALA A 528 -9.69 -47.38 -65.45
C ALA A 528 -8.56 -46.65 -66.19
N ASN A 529 -8.85 -45.50 -66.79
CA ASN A 529 -7.87 -44.73 -67.56
C ASN A 529 -7.30 -43.51 -66.82
N SER A 530 -7.75 -43.27 -65.59
CA SER A 530 -7.31 -42.19 -64.71
C SER A 530 -7.50 -40.79 -65.32
N ASP A 531 -8.61 -40.54 -66.04
CA ASP A 531 -8.97 -39.21 -66.58
C ASP A 531 -10.07 -38.47 -65.81
N GLU A 532 -10.40 -38.99 -64.63
CA GLU A 532 -11.40 -38.52 -63.67
C GLU A 532 -12.83 -38.52 -64.23
N LYS A 533 -13.10 -39.28 -65.31
CA LYS A 533 -14.42 -39.30 -65.96
C LYS A 533 -14.90 -40.69 -66.24
N LEU A 534 -15.92 -41.13 -65.50
CA LEU A 534 -16.64 -42.37 -65.79
C LEU A 534 -17.37 -42.28 -67.14
N ASN A 535 -16.82 -42.92 -68.16
CA ASN A 535 -17.39 -42.93 -69.50
C ASN A 535 -17.03 -44.18 -70.30
N ILE A 536 -17.39 -44.20 -71.60
CA ILE A 536 -17.17 -45.38 -72.44
C ILE A 536 -15.67 -45.65 -72.69
N LEU A 537 -14.79 -44.65 -72.51
CA LEU A 537 -13.36 -44.80 -72.70
C LEU A 537 -12.74 -45.72 -71.63
N ASP A 538 -13.27 -45.73 -70.40
CA ASP A 538 -12.87 -46.67 -69.33
C ASP A 538 -13.21 -48.11 -69.69
N VAL A 539 -14.42 -48.34 -70.21
CA VAL A 539 -14.82 -49.66 -70.70
C VAL A 539 -13.91 -50.13 -71.84
N VAL A 540 -13.50 -49.22 -72.72
CA VAL A 540 -12.53 -49.50 -73.80
C VAL A 540 -11.15 -49.79 -73.22
N PHE A 541 -10.75 -49.11 -72.15
CA PHE A 541 -9.49 -49.37 -71.44
C PHE A 541 -9.47 -50.80 -70.86
N ILE A 542 -10.50 -51.19 -70.10
CA ILE A 542 -10.66 -52.55 -69.53
C ILE A 542 -10.64 -53.63 -70.64
N LEU A 543 -11.31 -53.38 -71.77
CA LEU A 543 -11.29 -54.29 -72.93
C LEU A 543 -9.89 -54.45 -73.55
N ASN A 544 -9.12 -53.36 -73.63
CA ASN A 544 -7.77 -53.39 -74.16
C ASN A 544 -6.82 -54.12 -73.20
N TYR A 545 -6.96 -53.92 -71.89
CA TYR A 545 -6.24 -54.66 -70.86
C TYR A 545 -6.51 -56.17 -70.98
N LEU A 546 -7.78 -56.61 -71.03
CA LEU A 546 -8.15 -58.03 -71.08
C LEU A 546 -7.76 -58.75 -72.39
N TYR A 547 -7.81 -58.06 -73.55
CA TYR A 547 -7.77 -58.74 -74.86
C TYR A 547 -6.75 -58.19 -75.86
N ARG A 548 -6.05 -57.09 -75.56
CA ARG A 548 -5.16 -56.42 -76.52
C ARG A 548 -3.80 -56.00 -75.95
N GLU A 549 -3.37 -56.63 -74.85
CA GLU A 549 -2.10 -56.30 -74.18
C GLU A 549 -2.02 -54.79 -73.82
N GLY A 550 -3.15 -54.20 -73.47
CA GLY A 550 -3.22 -52.83 -72.95
C GLY A 550 -2.53 -52.71 -71.58
N PRO A 551 -2.17 -51.49 -71.16
CA PRO A 551 -1.61 -51.26 -69.83
C PRO A 551 -2.62 -51.63 -68.74
N ASP A 552 -2.09 -51.95 -67.57
CA ASP A 552 -2.86 -52.05 -66.33
C ASP A 552 -3.28 -50.65 -65.85
N SER A 553 -4.36 -50.56 -65.07
CA SER A 553 -4.78 -49.30 -64.42
C SER A 553 -3.97 -49.08 -63.14
N ASP A 554 -3.91 -47.83 -62.69
CA ASP A 554 -3.28 -47.46 -61.43
C ASP A 554 -4.31 -46.64 -60.60
N PRO A 555 -4.93 -47.24 -59.56
CA PRO A 555 -4.75 -48.62 -59.10
C PRO A 555 -5.43 -49.65 -60.01
N HIS A 556 -4.95 -50.90 -59.98
CA HIS A 556 -5.53 -52.05 -60.70
C HIS A 556 -7.03 -52.24 -60.40
N ASP A 557 -7.40 -51.96 -59.16
CA ASP A 557 -8.74 -52.18 -58.61
C ASP A 557 -9.81 -51.26 -59.23
N ALA A 558 -9.40 -50.14 -59.86
CA ALA A 558 -10.30 -49.27 -60.63
C ALA A 558 -11.02 -50.02 -61.77
N MET A 559 -10.50 -51.16 -62.22
CA MET A 559 -11.11 -52.00 -63.25
C MET A 559 -12.06 -53.07 -62.72
N ASN A 560 -12.03 -53.38 -61.42
CA ASN A 560 -12.84 -54.43 -60.77
C ASN A 560 -14.14 -53.83 -60.21
N VAL A 561 -15.02 -53.40 -61.12
CA VAL A 561 -16.16 -52.51 -60.80
C VAL A 561 -17.38 -53.21 -60.17
N ASP A 562 -17.29 -54.51 -59.91
CA ASP A 562 -18.29 -55.27 -59.17
C ASP A 562 -17.74 -55.93 -57.89
N ASN A 563 -16.51 -55.57 -57.50
CA ASN A 563 -15.80 -56.03 -56.30
C ASN A 563 -15.81 -57.57 -56.14
N ASN A 564 -15.51 -58.30 -57.22
CA ASN A 564 -15.49 -59.77 -57.20
C ASN A 564 -14.09 -60.41 -57.15
N GLU A 565 -13.05 -59.58 -56.97
CA GLU A 565 -11.61 -59.90 -57.02
C GLU A 565 -11.04 -60.27 -58.41
N PHE A 566 -11.83 -60.24 -59.48
CA PHE A 566 -11.42 -60.65 -60.83
C PHE A 566 -11.84 -59.67 -61.91
N ILE A 567 -10.88 -58.99 -62.53
CA ILE A 567 -11.16 -58.22 -63.76
C ILE A 567 -11.45 -59.19 -64.92
N ASN A 568 -12.69 -59.16 -65.42
CA ASN A 568 -13.16 -60.02 -66.49
C ASN A 568 -14.29 -59.36 -67.32
N LEU A 569 -14.99 -60.14 -68.15
CA LEU A 569 -16.06 -59.63 -69.02
C LEU A 569 -17.30 -59.16 -68.24
N PHE A 570 -17.46 -59.61 -67.00
CA PHE A 570 -18.57 -59.25 -66.14
C PHE A 570 -18.44 -57.82 -65.63
N ASP A 571 -17.24 -57.34 -65.31
CA ASP A 571 -16.93 -55.94 -64.99
C ASP A 571 -17.40 -54.99 -66.11
N ILE A 572 -17.05 -55.31 -67.36
CA ILE A 572 -17.52 -54.58 -68.55
C ILE A 572 -19.05 -54.56 -68.63
N THR A 573 -19.70 -55.67 -68.26
CA THR A 573 -21.16 -55.79 -68.30
C THR A 573 -21.81 -54.92 -67.22
N VAL A 574 -21.26 -54.93 -66.00
CA VAL A 574 -21.71 -54.09 -64.88
C VAL A 574 -21.51 -52.61 -65.22
N TYR A 575 -20.33 -52.23 -65.72
CA TYR A 575 -20.02 -50.86 -66.13
C TYR A 575 -20.97 -50.34 -67.21
N VAL A 576 -21.17 -51.10 -68.29
CA VAL A 576 -22.09 -50.68 -69.37
C VAL A 576 -23.53 -50.55 -68.86
N ASN A 577 -23.94 -51.38 -67.90
CA ASN A 577 -25.25 -51.24 -67.27
C ASN A 577 -25.34 -49.97 -66.40
N TYR A 578 -24.30 -49.65 -65.64
CA TYR A 578 -24.20 -48.40 -64.88
C TYR A 578 -24.35 -47.17 -65.80
N LEU A 579 -23.52 -47.05 -66.85
CA LEU A 579 -23.52 -45.89 -67.75
C LEU A 579 -24.82 -45.70 -68.54
N TYR A 580 -25.46 -46.78 -68.98
CA TYR A 580 -26.51 -46.69 -70.01
C TYR A 580 -27.85 -47.33 -69.65
N ARG A 581 -27.93 -48.12 -68.57
CA ARG A 581 -29.14 -48.89 -68.25
C ARG A 581 -29.67 -48.66 -66.83
N GLY A 582 -29.12 -47.69 -66.10
CA GLY A 582 -29.50 -47.42 -64.71
C GLY A 582 -29.22 -48.63 -63.81
N GLY A 583 -28.09 -49.31 -64.06
CA GLY A 583 -27.56 -50.33 -63.17
C GLY A 583 -27.17 -49.75 -61.80
N PRO A 584 -26.81 -50.61 -60.82
CA PRO A 584 -26.29 -50.16 -59.53
C PRO A 584 -24.99 -49.37 -59.72
N ASP A 585 -24.61 -48.58 -58.72
CA ASP A 585 -23.32 -47.90 -58.67
C ASP A 585 -22.18 -48.91 -58.76
N LEU A 586 -21.05 -48.47 -59.33
CA LEU A 586 -19.84 -49.28 -59.40
C LEU A 586 -19.33 -49.55 -57.98
N GLN A 587 -18.76 -50.73 -57.77
CA GLN A 587 -18.22 -51.14 -56.48
C GLN A 587 -16.82 -51.68 -56.75
N CYS A 588 -15.79 -50.99 -56.26
CA CYS A 588 -14.41 -51.43 -56.38
C CYS A 588 -13.92 -51.96 -55.02
N PRO A 589 -12.85 -52.78 -54.99
CA PRO A 589 -12.22 -53.27 -53.78
C PRO A 589 -11.79 -52.21 -52.77
#